data_AF-A2DRT1-F1
#
_entry.id   AF-A2DRT1-F1
#
_cell.length_a   1.000
_cell.length_b   1.000
_cell.length_c   1.000
_cell.angle_alpha   90.00
_cell.angle_beta   90.00
_cell.angle_gamma   90.00
#
_symmetry.space_group_name_H-M   'P 1'
#
loop_
_entity.id
_entity.type
_entity.pdbx_description
1 polymer ?
#
loop_
_entity_poly.entity_id
_entity_poly.type
_entity_poly.pdbx_seq_one_letter_code
_entity_poly.pdbx_strand_id
1 'polypeptide(L)'
;MARDVFVLEPPMSHFEKQVWVIYKAGFANPATDGQAINYGDWNLDYGGYTSSKLKLPFEISSKVFPQMGLYSSHDKVLIKTHMRMIARHGIDGIIIPWVPKHIDNGFIDSSVKIILKQAKKIGISVAVQVISYNGRDRHSINKDINYIASNYGGDEIYLKFDGKPVIFFEDPNDIDDIQNVIYYRKNELFMITSLTSFSQVGYALENGFCGINTQGVYSNYTSWDLMHKDAVERGLLFIPMVSPGFEYFGTSISRKSGKYYKELFTQAVNSGARIILINSFNDWAHGTQIENIVERDDYMPNENTWGGPPNYYLELTKSLIKDFKDKKA
;
A
#
# COMPACT_ATOMS: atom_id res chain seq x y z
N MET A 1 -6.09 -12.48 -48.84
CA MET A 1 -5.90 -13.28 -47.61
C MET A 1 -5.54 -12.32 -46.49
N ALA A 2 -6.53 -11.88 -45.72
CA ALA A 2 -6.32 -11.09 -44.53
C ALA A 2 -5.65 -12.01 -43.49
N ARG A 3 -4.55 -11.55 -42.89
CA ARG A 3 -3.92 -12.25 -41.77
C ARG A 3 -4.87 -12.12 -40.58
N ASP A 4 -5.41 -13.24 -40.13
CA ASP A 4 -6.09 -13.33 -38.85
C ASP A 4 -5.11 -12.87 -37.76
N VAL A 5 -5.36 -11.66 -37.26
CA VAL A 5 -4.78 -11.19 -36.01
C VAL A 5 -5.47 -12.05 -34.94
N PHE A 6 -4.78 -13.07 -34.47
CA PHE A 6 -5.13 -13.73 -33.22
C PHE A 6 -5.12 -12.64 -32.15
N VAL A 7 -6.30 -12.12 -31.81
CA VAL A 7 -6.54 -11.48 -30.52
C VAL A 7 -6.36 -12.61 -29.52
N LEU A 8 -5.14 -12.78 -29.03
CA LEU A 8 -4.90 -13.59 -27.86
C LEU A 8 -5.85 -13.07 -26.80
N GLU A 9 -6.74 -13.93 -26.29
CA GLU A 9 -7.46 -13.58 -25.07
C GLU A 9 -6.43 -13.09 -24.05
N PRO A 10 -6.64 -11.93 -23.42
CA PRO A 10 -5.67 -11.42 -22.48
C PRO A 10 -5.45 -12.51 -21.41
N PRO A 11 -4.20 -12.76 -20.96
CA PRO A 11 -3.87 -13.78 -19.95
C PRO A 11 -4.63 -13.60 -18.62
N MET A 12 -5.42 -12.53 -18.50
CA MET A 12 -6.22 -12.14 -17.37
C MET A 12 -7.68 -12.62 -17.43
N SER A 13 -8.10 -13.61 -18.22
CA SER A 13 -9.51 -14.06 -18.23
C SER A 13 -9.92 -14.88 -16.98
N HIS A 14 -8.97 -15.50 -16.27
CA HIS A 14 -9.26 -16.45 -15.16
C HIS A 14 -8.83 -16.01 -13.74
N PHE A 15 -8.31 -14.80 -13.53
CA PHE A 15 -7.57 -14.42 -12.31
C PHE A 15 -8.34 -14.21 -10.97
N GLU A 16 -9.58 -14.61 -10.69
CA GLU A 16 -10.31 -14.09 -9.47
C GLU A 16 -10.19 -12.54 -9.23
N LYS A 17 -10.77 -12.00 -8.16
CA LYS A 17 -10.66 -10.57 -7.82
C LYS A 17 -9.96 -10.47 -6.47
N GLN A 18 -8.99 -9.57 -6.34
CA GLN A 18 -8.24 -9.42 -5.11
C GLN A 18 -8.27 -8.00 -4.56
N VAL A 19 -8.11 -7.88 -3.25
CA VAL A 19 -7.96 -6.60 -2.58
C VAL A 19 -6.74 -6.65 -1.70
N TRP A 20 -5.85 -5.68 -1.89
CA TRP A 20 -4.63 -5.52 -1.11
C TRP A 20 -4.69 -4.23 -0.30
N VAL A 21 -3.85 -4.10 0.73
CA VAL A 21 -3.81 -2.91 1.58
C VAL A 21 -2.39 -2.49 1.91
N ILE A 22 -2.11 -1.19 1.90
CA ILE A 22 -0.87 -0.63 2.40
C ILE A 22 -0.82 -0.80 3.92
N TYR A 23 0.26 -1.40 4.43
CA TYR A 23 0.46 -1.67 5.84
C TYR A 23 1.76 -1.03 6.32
N LYS A 24 1.65 0.01 7.15
CA LYS A 24 2.78 0.69 7.78
C LYS A 24 3.38 -0.21 8.86
N ALA A 25 4.66 -0.52 8.69
CA ALA A 25 5.42 -1.45 9.54
C ALA A 25 6.57 -0.77 10.29
N GLY A 26 6.55 0.57 10.38
CA GLY A 26 7.55 1.40 11.05
C GLY A 26 7.14 1.85 12.44
N PHE A 27 6.03 1.40 13.02
CA PHE A 27 5.64 1.80 14.39
C PHE A 27 6.55 1.18 15.46
N ALA A 28 6.99 1.98 16.44
CA ALA A 28 7.87 1.56 17.52
C ALA A 28 7.39 2.10 18.87
N ASN A 29 7.59 1.35 19.96
CA ASN A 29 7.28 1.80 21.32
C ASN A 29 8.40 1.45 22.33
N PRO A 30 8.52 2.18 23.45
CA PRO A 30 9.61 1.96 24.41
C PRO A 30 9.67 0.56 24.99
N ALA A 31 8.50 -0.07 25.21
CA ALA A 31 8.40 -1.37 25.85
C ALA A 31 8.95 -2.50 24.97
N THR A 32 8.82 -2.37 23.65
CA THR A 32 9.23 -3.41 22.68
C THR A 32 10.58 -3.08 22.05
N ASP A 33 10.81 -1.81 21.73
CA ASP A 33 11.88 -1.37 20.82
C ASP A 33 12.96 -0.53 21.50
N GLY A 34 12.80 -0.22 22.80
CA GLY A 34 13.76 0.56 23.56
C GLY A 34 14.06 1.92 22.92
N GLN A 35 15.32 2.21 22.61
CA GLN A 35 15.73 3.49 21.99
C GLN A 35 15.37 3.62 20.49
N ALA A 36 14.83 2.58 19.85
CA ALA A 36 14.42 2.66 18.44
C ALA A 36 13.17 3.52 18.19
N ILE A 37 12.61 4.17 19.22
CA ILE A 37 11.50 5.14 19.14
C ILE A 37 11.76 6.28 18.14
N ASN A 38 13.02 6.66 17.91
CA ASN A 38 13.38 7.71 16.95
C ASN A 38 13.05 7.36 15.48
N TYR A 39 12.70 6.10 15.20
CA TYR A 39 12.36 5.62 13.85
C TYR A 39 10.87 5.29 13.70
N GLY A 40 10.07 5.53 14.75
CA GLY A 40 8.66 5.17 14.79
C GLY A 40 7.79 6.01 13.86
N ASP A 41 6.93 5.39 13.06
CA ASP A 41 5.86 6.06 12.29
C ASP A 41 4.92 6.92 13.19
N TRP A 42 4.98 6.77 14.52
CA TRP A 42 4.29 7.64 15.49
C TRP A 42 4.85 9.07 15.54
N ASN A 43 6.13 9.26 15.20
CA ASN A 43 6.90 10.50 15.39
C ASN A 43 7.21 11.21 14.07
N LEU A 44 6.36 11.07 13.04
CA LEU A 44 6.55 11.80 11.79
C LEU A 44 6.35 13.30 12.03
N ASP A 45 7.48 14.00 12.25
CA ASP A 45 7.59 15.43 12.46
C ASP A 45 7.04 16.16 11.22
N TYR A 46 5.96 16.94 11.41
CA TYR A 46 5.39 17.77 10.35
C TYR A 46 6.32 18.97 10.08
N GLY A 47 7.32 18.75 9.24
CA GLY A 47 8.27 19.77 8.80
C GLY A 47 9.70 19.34 9.08
N GLY A 48 10.47 19.17 8.01
CA GLY A 48 11.86 18.73 8.07
C GLY A 48 12.69 19.45 9.13
N TYR A 49 13.53 18.68 9.81
CA TYR A 49 14.49 19.11 10.82
C TYR A 49 13.91 19.86 12.02
N THR A 50 13.41 19.12 13.02
CA THR A 50 13.63 19.56 14.40
C THR A 50 14.39 18.49 15.19
N SER A 51 15.51 18.91 15.76
CA SER A 51 16.33 18.11 16.69
C SER A 51 15.70 17.99 18.09
N SER A 52 14.39 18.27 18.22
CA SER A 52 13.70 18.23 19.50
C SER A 52 13.19 16.84 19.83
N LYS A 53 13.93 16.20 20.73
CA LYS A 53 13.50 15.11 21.61
C LYS A 53 12.00 15.15 21.93
N LEU A 54 11.35 14.00 21.78
CA LEU A 54 10.15 13.53 22.50
C LEU A 54 9.42 14.63 23.29
N LYS A 55 8.45 15.28 22.66
CA LYS A 55 7.44 16.06 23.39
C LYS A 55 6.43 15.08 23.97
N LEU A 56 6.57 14.79 25.26
CA LEU A 56 5.46 14.30 26.07
C LEU A 56 4.57 15.49 26.47
N PRO A 57 3.23 15.32 26.56
CA PRO A 57 2.52 14.04 26.40
C PRO A 57 2.01 13.85 24.96
N PHE A 58 2.48 12.78 24.30
CA PHE A 58 1.74 12.05 23.26
C PHE A 58 1.05 12.83 22.12
N GLU A 59 1.63 13.92 21.62
CA GLU A 59 1.17 14.49 20.35
C GLU A 59 1.62 13.56 19.21
N ILE A 60 0.79 12.55 18.90
CA ILE A 60 0.95 11.77 17.68
C ILE A 60 0.43 12.58 16.49
N SER A 61 1.04 12.36 15.33
CA SER A 61 0.65 12.98 14.07
C SER A 61 -0.68 12.43 13.53
N SER A 62 -1.74 12.33 14.33
CA SER A 62 -3.04 11.82 13.91
C SER A 62 -4.19 12.57 14.57
N LYS A 63 -5.31 12.69 13.85
CA LYS A 63 -6.54 13.31 14.38
C LYS A 63 -7.46 12.36 15.12
N VAL A 64 -7.13 11.08 15.14
CA VAL A 64 -7.84 10.02 15.84
C VAL A 64 -6.83 9.12 16.51
N PHE A 65 -7.27 8.37 17.51
CA PHE A 65 -6.37 7.53 18.31
C PHE A 65 -6.57 6.04 17.99
N PRO A 66 -5.48 5.26 17.81
CA PRO A 66 -5.57 3.82 17.58
C PRO A 66 -6.23 3.07 18.74
N GLN A 67 -7.20 2.19 18.44
CA GLN A 67 -7.84 1.36 19.46
C GLN A 67 -6.84 0.47 20.22
N MET A 68 -5.78 0.03 19.52
CA MET A 68 -4.74 -0.83 20.09
C MET A 68 -3.58 -0.05 20.72
N GLY A 69 -3.72 1.27 20.85
CA GLY A 69 -2.72 2.15 21.47
C GLY A 69 -1.48 2.39 20.60
N LEU A 70 -0.45 3.00 21.20
CA LEU A 70 0.82 3.27 20.53
C LEU A 70 1.68 2.01 20.49
N TYR A 71 1.40 1.19 19.50
CA TYR A 71 1.95 -0.14 19.38
C TYR A 71 3.32 -0.20 18.67
N SER A 72 3.94 -1.38 18.72
CA SER A 72 5.15 -1.71 17.98
C SER A 72 4.86 -2.67 16.84
N SER A 73 5.52 -2.46 15.70
CA SER A 73 5.52 -3.38 14.56
C SER A 73 6.35 -4.64 14.82
N HIS A 74 7.10 -4.70 15.92
CA HIS A 74 7.84 -5.88 16.37
C HIS A 74 7.07 -6.71 17.41
N ASP A 75 5.87 -6.27 17.83
CA ASP A 75 4.97 -7.07 18.65
C ASP A 75 4.30 -8.17 17.81
N LYS A 76 4.80 -9.40 17.93
CA LYS A 76 4.31 -10.59 17.22
C LYS A 76 2.84 -10.89 17.50
N VAL A 77 2.35 -10.63 18.71
CA VAL A 77 0.97 -10.92 19.11
C VAL A 77 0.04 -9.93 18.42
N LEU A 78 0.40 -8.65 18.46
CA LEU A 78 -0.34 -7.61 17.78
C LEU A 78 -0.36 -7.80 16.27
N ILE A 79 0.81 -8.03 15.63
CA ILE A 79 0.88 -8.27 14.19
C ILE A 79 -0.03 -9.44 13.79
N LYS A 80 -0.05 -10.53 14.56
CA LYS A 80 -0.98 -11.64 14.30
C LYS A 80 -2.45 -11.20 14.41
N THR A 81 -2.78 -10.31 15.34
CA THR A 81 -4.11 -9.72 15.47
C THR A 81 -4.47 -8.86 14.26
N HIS A 82 -3.57 -7.98 13.80
CA HIS A 82 -3.77 -7.19 12.58
C HIS A 82 -4.01 -8.10 11.35
N MET A 83 -3.20 -9.14 11.16
CA MET A 83 -3.39 -10.07 10.05
C MET A 83 -4.77 -10.76 10.11
N ARG A 84 -5.26 -11.12 11.31
CA ARG A 84 -6.62 -11.66 11.47
C ARG A 84 -7.71 -10.63 11.16
N MET A 85 -7.51 -9.37 11.54
CA MET A 85 -8.44 -8.30 11.19
C MET A 85 -8.50 -8.15 9.68
N ILE A 86 -7.35 -8.01 9.02
CA ILE A 86 -7.23 -7.88 7.56
C ILE A 86 -7.94 -9.05 6.85
N ALA A 87 -7.63 -10.30 7.23
CA ALA A 87 -8.24 -11.49 6.65
C ALA A 87 -9.77 -11.54 6.83
N ARG A 88 -10.26 -11.22 8.04
CA ARG A 88 -11.70 -11.27 8.36
C ARG A 88 -12.54 -10.22 7.63
N HIS A 89 -11.90 -9.16 7.14
CA HIS A 89 -12.56 -8.13 6.34
C HIS A 89 -12.38 -8.34 4.83
N GLY A 90 -11.84 -9.50 4.43
CA GLY A 90 -11.79 -9.93 3.02
C GLY A 90 -10.61 -9.38 2.21
N ILE A 91 -9.63 -8.78 2.88
CA ILE A 91 -8.38 -8.31 2.26
C ILE A 91 -7.43 -9.51 2.13
N ASP A 92 -6.84 -9.68 0.94
CA ASP A 92 -6.09 -10.88 0.54
C ASP A 92 -4.58 -10.74 0.75
N GLY A 93 -4.08 -9.50 0.80
CA GLY A 93 -2.65 -9.22 0.90
C GLY A 93 -2.34 -7.85 1.47
N ILE A 94 -1.12 -7.72 1.99
CA ILE A 94 -0.55 -6.47 2.48
C ILE A 94 0.67 -6.06 1.66
N ILE A 95 0.79 -4.76 1.43
CA ILE A 95 1.96 -4.14 0.78
C ILE A 95 2.64 -3.25 1.81
N ILE A 96 3.91 -3.52 2.11
CA ILE A 96 4.67 -2.82 3.16
C ILE A 96 5.60 -1.80 2.51
N PRO A 97 5.45 -0.49 2.78
CA PRO A 97 6.45 0.51 2.46
C PRO A 97 7.80 0.12 3.04
N TRP A 98 8.83 0.07 2.19
CA TRP A 98 10.12 -0.52 2.49
C TRP A 98 11.27 0.39 2.07
N VAL A 99 12.29 0.45 2.92
CA VAL A 99 13.56 1.13 2.68
C VAL A 99 14.72 0.17 2.96
N PRO A 100 15.88 0.38 2.33
CA PRO A 100 17.07 -0.40 2.63
C PRO A 100 17.59 -0.10 4.05
N LYS A 101 18.23 -1.10 4.66
CA LYS A 101 18.68 -1.06 6.07
C LYS A 101 19.52 0.14 6.46
N HIS A 102 20.25 0.76 5.52
CA HIS A 102 21.08 1.92 5.84
C HIS A 102 20.26 3.20 6.09
N ILE A 103 18.97 3.20 5.72
CA ILE A 103 18.05 4.33 5.93
C ILE A 103 17.47 4.31 7.35
N ASP A 104 17.10 3.12 7.86
CA ASP A 104 16.35 2.95 9.10
C ASP A 104 17.03 1.99 10.10
N ASN A 105 18.30 1.67 9.89
CA ASN A 105 19.05 0.65 10.62
C ASN A 105 18.42 -0.76 10.60
N GLY A 106 17.60 -1.07 9.58
CA GLY A 106 16.98 -2.38 9.40
C GLY A 106 15.75 -2.62 10.27
N PHE A 107 15.12 -1.56 10.78
CA PHE A 107 13.89 -1.66 11.56
C PHE A 107 12.76 -2.29 10.74
N ILE A 108 12.48 -1.76 9.55
CA ILE A 108 11.44 -2.25 8.63
C ILE A 108 11.82 -3.63 8.10
N ASP A 109 13.09 -3.92 7.82
CA ASP A 109 13.54 -5.27 7.47
C ASP A 109 13.17 -6.31 8.55
N SER A 110 13.36 -5.94 9.82
CA SER A 110 12.96 -6.78 10.96
C SER A 110 11.44 -6.93 11.05
N SER A 111 10.69 -5.84 10.84
CA SER A 111 9.23 -5.85 10.79
C SER A 111 8.71 -6.77 9.69
N VAL A 112 9.22 -6.68 8.46
CA VAL A 112 8.82 -7.53 7.32
C VAL A 112 9.02 -9.02 7.67
N LYS A 113 10.15 -9.38 8.26
CA LYS A 113 10.43 -10.77 8.68
C LYS A 113 9.47 -11.26 9.77
N ILE A 114 9.09 -10.41 10.71
CA ILE A 114 8.08 -10.73 11.73
C ILE A 114 6.71 -10.92 11.09
N ILE A 115 6.35 -10.00 10.19
CA ILE A 115 5.06 -9.98 9.50
C ILE A 115 4.90 -11.20 8.60
N LEU A 116 5.89 -11.56 7.77
CA LEU A 116 5.87 -12.80 6.98
C LEU A 116 5.56 -14.04 7.85
N LYS A 117 6.22 -14.17 9.01
CA LYS A 117 6.00 -15.28 9.94
C LYS A 117 4.59 -15.30 10.55
N GLN A 118 3.98 -14.14 10.82
CA GLN A 118 2.62 -14.11 11.37
C GLN A 118 1.56 -14.23 10.28
N ALA A 119 1.75 -13.58 9.13
CA ALA A 119 0.88 -13.61 7.97
C ALA A 119 0.75 -15.03 7.41
N LYS A 120 1.85 -15.80 7.39
CA LYS A 120 1.84 -17.23 7.04
C LYS A 120 0.88 -18.07 7.89
N LYS A 121 0.69 -17.72 9.18
CA LYS A 121 -0.24 -18.44 10.08
C LYS A 121 -1.71 -18.12 9.79
N ILE A 122 -1.99 -17.05 9.07
CA ILE A 122 -3.33 -16.56 8.77
C ILE A 122 -3.69 -16.79 7.29
N GLY A 123 -2.70 -16.87 6.41
CA GLY A 123 -2.91 -17.00 4.96
C GLY A 123 -3.02 -15.66 4.23
N ILE A 124 -2.33 -14.61 4.72
CA ILE A 124 -2.32 -13.29 4.09
C ILE A 124 -1.03 -13.08 3.31
N SER A 125 -1.16 -12.73 2.03
CA SER A 125 0.00 -12.48 1.17
C SER A 125 0.76 -11.22 1.58
N VAL A 126 2.08 -11.21 1.41
CA VAL A 126 2.93 -10.07 1.76
C VAL A 126 3.79 -9.66 0.58
N ALA A 127 3.78 -8.38 0.22
CA ALA A 127 4.74 -7.78 -0.70
C ALA A 127 5.31 -6.49 -0.10
N VAL A 128 6.34 -5.94 -0.73
CA VAL A 128 6.93 -4.66 -0.35
C VAL A 128 6.78 -3.62 -1.46
N GLN A 129 6.75 -2.35 -1.05
CA GLN A 129 6.85 -1.20 -1.91
C GLN A 129 8.15 -0.46 -1.60
N VAL A 130 9.09 -0.43 -2.53
CA VAL A 130 10.30 0.38 -2.41
C VAL A 130 9.90 1.86 -2.52
N ILE A 131 9.94 2.56 -1.40
CA ILE A 131 9.56 3.99 -1.34
C ILE A 131 10.70 4.90 -1.79
N SER A 132 10.43 6.20 -1.90
CA SER A 132 11.49 7.18 -2.16
C SER A 132 12.38 7.37 -0.92
N TYR A 133 13.69 7.44 -1.15
CA TYR A 133 14.68 7.68 -0.10
C TYR A 133 15.88 8.44 -0.66
N ASN A 134 16.63 9.12 0.22
CA ASN A 134 17.75 9.95 -0.20
C ASN A 134 18.90 9.11 -0.78
N GLY A 135 19.43 9.52 -1.94
CA GLY A 135 20.48 8.78 -2.65
C GLY A 135 19.99 7.58 -3.45
N ARG A 136 18.67 7.43 -3.65
CA ARG A 136 18.08 6.41 -4.52
C ARG A 136 18.48 6.65 -5.98
N ASP A 137 19.04 5.62 -6.62
CA ASP A 137 19.53 5.60 -7.99
C ASP A 137 19.38 4.18 -8.58
N ARG A 138 19.74 4.00 -9.85
CA ARG A 138 19.63 2.67 -10.50
C ARG A 138 20.44 1.57 -9.79
N HIS A 139 21.60 1.91 -9.20
CA HIS A 139 22.48 0.91 -8.58
C HIS A 139 21.92 0.44 -7.23
N SER A 140 21.40 1.36 -6.43
CA SER A 140 20.71 1.08 -5.17
C SER A 140 19.40 0.32 -5.43
N ILE A 141 18.59 0.72 -6.42
CA ILE A 141 17.40 -0.05 -6.82
C ILE A 141 17.73 -1.50 -7.22
N ASN A 142 18.79 -1.71 -8.00
CA ASN A 142 19.22 -3.07 -8.34
C ASN A 142 19.65 -3.87 -7.10
N LYS A 143 20.34 -3.25 -6.14
CA LYS A 143 20.70 -3.89 -4.86
C LYS A 143 19.45 -4.23 -4.04
N ASP A 144 18.49 -3.32 -3.98
CA ASP A 144 17.24 -3.48 -3.25
C ASP A 144 16.41 -4.63 -3.83
N ILE A 145 16.25 -4.69 -5.16
CA ILE A 145 15.58 -5.80 -5.85
C ILE A 145 16.23 -7.13 -5.48
N ASN A 146 17.56 -7.23 -5.59
CA ASN A 146 18.27 -8.47 -5.28
C ASN A 146 18.09 -8.85 -3.80
N TYR A 147 18.10 -7.87 -2.90
CA TYR A 147 17.87 -8.08 -1.48
C TYR A 147 16.46 -8.62 -1.22
N ILE A 148 15.43 -7.97 -1.75
CA ILE A 148 14.03 -8.33 -1.59
C ILE A 148 13.76 -9.73 -2.15
N ALA A 149 14.22 -10.00 -3.37
CA ALA A 149 14.05 -11.31 -4.01
C ALA A 149 14.70 -12.43 -3.18
N SER A 150 15.91 -12.20 -2.66
CA SER A 150 16.67 -13.20 -1.89
C SER A 150 16.17 -13.40 -0.47
N ASN A 151 15.64 -12.36 0.19
CA ASN A 151 15.26 -12.42 1.60
C ASN A 151 13.76 -12.65 1.82
N TYR A 152 12.92 -12.24 0.88
CA TYR A 152 11.45 -12.28 1.03
C TYR A 152 10.77 -13.03 -0.12
N GLY A 153 11.19 -12.78 -1.37
CA GLY A 153 10.48 -13.25 -2.57
C GLY A 153 10.31 -14.77 -2.69
N GLY A 154 11.17 -15.54 -2.02
CA GLY A 154 11.08 -17.00 -1.93
C GLY A 154 10.11 -17.53 -0.88
N ASP A 155 9.56 -16.70 0.01
CA ASP A 155 8.59 -17.15 1.02
C ASP A 155 7.29 -17.62 0.34
N GLU A 156 6.68 -18.66 0.91
CA GLU A 156 5.43 -19.26 0.41
C GLU A 156 4.27 -18.26 0.42
N ILE A 157 4.25 -17.35 1.41
CA ILE A 157 3.22 -16.33 1.54
C ILE A 157 3.62 -15.00 0.90
N TYR A 158 4.80 -14.91 0.27
CA TYR A 158 5.16 -13.71 -0.48
C TYR A 158 4.23 -13.57 -1.69
N LEU A 159 3.68 -12.37 -1.90
CA LEU A 159 2.71 -12.12 -2.94
C LEU A 159 3.31 -12.43 -4.30
N LYS A 160 2.64 -13.30 -5.06
CA LYS A 160 3.00 -13.66 -6.43
C LYS A 160 1.86 -13.33 -7.37
N PHE A 161 2.21 -12.79 -8.53
CA PHE A 161 1.30 -12.59 -9.64
C PHE A 161 1.92 -13.24 -10.87
N ASP A 162 1.15 -14.07 -11.58
CA ASP A 162 1.65 -14.89 -12.68
C ASP A 162 2.90 -15.71 -12.30
N GLY A 163 2.88 -16.29 -11.09
CA GLY A 163 3.98 -17.08 -10.52
C GLY A 163 5.22 -16.27 -10.08
N LYS A 164 5.28 -14.96 -10.34
CA LYS A 164 6.44 -14.11 -10.06
C LYS A 164 6.26 -13.30 -8.77
N PRO A 165 7.30 -13.15 -7.93
CA PRO A 165 7.26 -12.28 -6.76
C PRO A 165 6.95 -10.83 -7.14
N VAL A 166 6.01 -10.21 -6.41
CA VAL A 166 5.57 -8.83 -6.66
C VAL A 166 6.46 -7.84 -5.90
N ILE A 167 6.88 -6.76 -6.57
CA ILE A 167 7.55 -5.61 -5.95
C ILE A 167 6.92 -4.32 -6.47
N PHE A 168 6.50 -3.44 -5.56
CA PHE A 168 6.02 -2.11 -5.90
C PHE A 168 7.17 -1.09 -5.84
N PHE A 169 7.09 -0.04 -6.65
CA PHE A 169 8.00 1.10 -6.64
C PHE A 169 7.21 2.40 -6.55
N GLU A 170 7.56 3.25 -5.59
CA GLU A 170 7.04 4.60 -5.48
C GLU A 170 7.87 5.55 -6.33
N ASP A 171 7.23 6.19 -7.30
CA ASP A 171 7.76 7.24 -8.18
C ASP A 171 9.20 7.00 -8.67
N PRO A 172 9.45 5.92 -9.42
CA PRO A 172 10.75 5.67 -10.02
C PRO A 172 11.08 6.64 -11.18
N ASN A 173 10.16 7.54 -11.55
CA ASN A 173 10.24 8.40 -12.74
C ASN A 173 11.50 9.27 -12.77
N ASP A 174 12.04 9.63 -11.61
CA ASP A 174 13.20 10.50 -11.47
C ASP A 174 14.54 9.72 -11.50
N ILE A 175 14.50 8.41 -11.74
CA ILE A 175 15.69 7.54 -11.74
C ILE A 175 16.18 7.33 -13.17
N ASP A 176 17.33 7.92 -13.48
CA ASP A 176 18.00 7.74 -14.76
C ASP A 176 18.33 6.27 -15.03
N ASP A 177 18.09 5.84 -16.27
CA ASP A 177 18.39 4.50 -16.78
C ASP A 177 17.74 3.33 -16.02
N ILE A 178 16.62 3.56 -15.33
CA ILE A 178 15.96 2.52 -14.54
C ILE A 178 15.48 1.32 -15.39
N GLN A 179 15.19 1.53 -16.68
CA GLN A 179 14.88 0.47 -17.63
C GLN A 179 15.95 -0.62 -17.69
N ASN A 180 17.23 -0.28 -17.49
CA ASN A 180 18.33 -1.24 -17.48
C ASN A 180 18.34 -2.17 -16.26
N VAL A 181 17.49 -1.88 -15.27
CA VAL A 181 17.29 -2.75 -14.10
C VAL A 181 15.95 -3.48 -14.22
N ILE A 182 14.88 -2.74 -14.50
CA ILE A 182 13.51 -3.27 -14.50
C ILE A 182 13.28 -4.21 -15.70
N TYR A 183 13.66 -3.81 -16.91
CA TYR A 183 13.37 -4.59 -18.12
C TYR A 183 14.00 -5.99 -18.08
N TYR A 184 15.22 -6.12 -17.55
CA TYR A 184 15.95 -7.40 -17.49
C TYR A 184 15.43 -8.35 -16.41
N ARG A 185 14.61 -7.86 -15.46
CA ARG A 185 14.04 -8.66 -14.37
C ARG A 185 12.56 -9.00 -14.58
N LYS A 186 11.90 -8.48 -15.62
CA LYS A 186 10.45 -8.68 -15.88
C LYS A 186 10.03 -10.15 -16.07
N ASN A 187 10.96 -11.03 -16.42
CA ASN A 187 10.71 -12.47 -16.56
C ASN A 187 10.76 -13.20 -15.20
N GLU A 188 11.43 -12.62 -14.20
CA GLU A 188 11.65 -13.21 -12.88
C GLU A 188 10.74 -12.57 -11.82
N LEU A 189 10.42 -11.28 -11.96
CA LEU A 189 9.71 -10.47 -10.98
C LEU A 189 8.53 -9.75 -11.64
N PHE A 190 7.46 -9.57 -10.86
CA PHE A 190 6.30 -8.78 -11.26
C PHE A 190 6.39 -7.39 -10.63
N MET A 191 6.91 -6.42 -11.38
CA MET A 191 7.20 -5.09 -10.85
C MET A 191 6.11 -4.10 -11.21
N ILE A 192 5.63 -3.36 -10.20
CA ILE A 192 4.53 -2.40 -10.32
C ILE A 192 5.04 -1.02 -9.95
N THR A 193 4.71 0.01 -10.72
CA THR A 193 5.05 1.40 -10.41
C THR A 193 3.82 2.23 -10.03
N SER A 194 3.98 3.17 -9.11
CA SER A 194 2.95 4.18 -8.87
C SER A 194 2.98 5.25 -9.96
N LEU A 195 1.80 5.74 -10.35
CA LEU A 195 1.64 6.86 -11.28
C LEU A 195 0.91 8.03 -10.62
N THR A 196 1.36 9.24 -10.92
CA THR A 196 0.71 10.51 -10.56
C THR A 196 -0.17 11.05 -11.69
N SER A 197 0.07 10.66 -12.95
CA SER A 197 -0.72 11.13 -14.09
C SER A 197 -0.92 10.07 -15.17
N PHE A 198 -1.97 10.25 -15.99
CA PHE A 198 -2.31 9.37 -17.11
C PHE A 198 -1.17 9.26 -18.14
N SER A 199 -0.40 10.33 -18.36
CA SER A 199 0.69 10.33 -19.35
C SER A 199 1.83 9.38 -19.00
N GLN A 200 1.90 8.86 -17.77
CA GLN A 200 2.95 7.96 -17.31
C GLN A 200 2.65 6.48 -17.58
N VAL A 201 1.48 6.11 -18.12
CA VAL A 201 1.19 4.70 -18.47
C VAL A 201 2.18 4.20 -19.54
N GLY A 202 2.51 5.03 -20.53
CA GLY A 202 3.53 4.72 -21.54
C GLY A 202 4.92 4.55 -20.93
N TYR A 203 5.29 5.41 -19.97
CA TYR A 203 6.56 5.30 -19.24
C TYR A 203 6.70 3.95 -18.54
N ALA A 204 5.64 3.46 -17.87
CA ALA A 204 5.68 2.18 -17.19
C ALA A 204 5.99 1.01 -18.15
N LEU A 205 5.35 1.02 -19.32
CA LEU A 205 5.60 0.01 -20.37
C LEU A 205 7.03 0.09 -20.89
N GLU A 206 7.51 1.28 -21.25
CA GLU A 206 8.83 1.51 -21.84
C GLU A 206 9.97 1.07 -20.90
N ASN A 207 9.78 1.24 -19.59
CA ASN A 207 10.75 0.82 -18.57
C ASN A 207 10.62 -0.67 -18.19
N GLY A 208 9.63 -1.38 -18.70
CA GLY A 208 9.45 -2.81 -18.50
C GLY A 208 8.70 -3.21 -17.22
N PHE A 209 7.97 -2.28 -16.60
CA PHE A 209 7.06 -2.62 -15.51
C PHE A 209 5.94 -3.54 -16.01
N CYS A 210 5.45 -4.41 -15.13
CA CYS A 210 4.35 -5.35 -15.41
C CYS A 210 2.98 -4.77 -15.06
N GLY A 211 2.95 -3.71 -14.26
CA GLY A 211 1.72 -3.06 -13.84
C GLY A 211 1.93 -1.67 -13.28
N ILE A 212 0.81 -1.01 -13.04
CA ILE A 212 0.74 0.33 -12.52
C ILE A 212 -0.29 0.39 -11.39
N ASN A 213 -0.02 1.22 -10.38
CA ASN A 213 -1.03 1.61 -9.41
C ASN A 213 -1.21 3.13 -9.38
N THR A 214 -2.40 3.59 -9.02
CA THR A 214 -2.63 5.02 -8.84
C THR A 214 -2.11 5.47 -7.47
N GLN A 215 -1.74 6.74 -7.33
CA GLN A 215 -1.37 7.33 -6.03
C GLN A 215 -2.58 7.78 -5.18
N GLY A 216 -3.69 7.04 -5.24
CA GLY A 216 -4.88 7.29 -4.43
C GLY A 216 -5.34 8.76 -4.45
N VAL A 217 -5.05 9.46 -3.34
CA VAL A 217 -5.46 10.83 -3.02
C VAL A 217 -4.99 11.89 -4.03
N TYR A 218 -3.91 11.62 -4.77
CA TYR A 218 -3.37 12.52 -5.79
C TYR A 218 -3.81 12.17 -7.21
N SER A 219 -4.53 11.06 -7.40
CA SER A 219 -4.97 10.60 -8.71
C SER A 219 -6.38 11.08 -9.05
N ASN A 220 -6.61 11.42 -10.33
CA ASN A 220 -7.95 11.74 -10.80
C ASN A 220 -8.76 10.45 -11.00
N TYR A 221 -9.57 10.09 -10.01
CA TYR A 221 -10.37 8.86 -10.02
C TYR A 221 -11.47 8.83 -11.09
N THR A 222 -11.84 9.97 -11.69
CA THR A 222 -12.82 10.00 -12.79
C THR A 222 -12.25 9.51 -14.12
N SER A 223 -10.94 9.25 -14.19
CA SER A 223 -10.25 8.77 -15.41
C SER A 223 -9.76 7.33 -15.28
N TRP A 224 -10.13 6.61 -14.22
CA TRP A 224 -9.64 5.25 -13.98
C TRP A 224 -10.13 4.22 -15.00
N ASP A 225 -11.30 4.42 -15.60
CA ASP A 225 -11.79 3.60 -16.73
C ASP A 225 -10.88 3.72 -17.97
N LEU A 226 -10.50 4.95 -18.32
CA LEU A 226 -9.56 5.22 -19.40
C LEU A 226 -8.16 4.70 -19.09
N MET A 227 -7.68 4.89 -17.85
CA MET A 227 -6.38 4.35 -17.40
C MET A 227 -6.36 2.82 -17.45
N HIS A 228 -7.43 2.18 -16.97
CA HIS A 228 -7.57 0.73 -17.02
C HIS A 228 -7.51 0.25 -18.48
N LYS A 229 -8.29 0.86 -19.37
CA LYS A 229 -8.31 0.50 -20.78
C LYS A 229 -6.93 0.62 -21.43
N ASP A 230 -6.25 1.76 -21.29
CA ASP A 230 -4.92 1.97 -21.89
C ASP A 230 -3.88 1.01 -21.30
N ALA A 231 -3.91 0.75 -19.99
CA ALA A 231 -3.03 -0.22 -19.35
C ALA A 231 -3.26 -1.64 -19.89
N VAL A 232 -4.51 -2.11 -19.95
CA VAL A 232 -4.85 -3.46 -20.43
C VAL A 232 -4.48 -3.62 -21.91
N GLU A 233 -4.76 -2.62 -22.77
CA GLU A 233 -4.37 -2.64 -24.19
C GLU A 233 -2.85 -2.73 -24.38
N ARG A 234 -2.06 -2.24 -23.40
CA ARG A 234 -0.60 -2.35 -23.36
C ARG A 234 -0.08 -3.60 -22.64
N GLY A 235 -0.96 -4.46 -22.14
CA GLY A 235 -0.59 -5.65 -21.37
C GLY A 235 -0.09 -5.37 -19.96
N LEU A 236 -0.41 -4.20 -19.39
CA LEU A 236 -0.11 -3.83 -18.02
C LEU A 236 -1.28 -4.16 -17.08
N LEU A 237 -0.95 -4.61 -15.88
CA LEU A 237 -1.92 -4.68 -14.79
C LEU A 237 -2.25 -3.27 -14.27
N PHE A 238 -3.53 -2.93 -14.16
CA PHE A 238 -3.98 -1.68 -13.54
C PHE A 238 -4.57 -1.92 -12.14
N ILE A 239 -4.06 -1.19 -11.14
CA ILE A 239 -4.48 -1.28 -9.74
C ILE A 239 -4.90 0.11 -9.24
N PRO A 240 -6.19 0.46 -9.23
CA PRO A 240 -6.65 1.68 -8.59
C PRO A 240 -6.43 1.59 -7.08
N MET A 241 -5.86 2.66 -6.53
CA MET A 241 -5.68 2.86 -5.11
C MET A 241 -6.81 3.71 -4.53
N VAL A 242 -7.46 3.24 -3.48
CA VAL A 242 -8.58 3.90 -2.80
C VAL A 242 -8.19 4.27 -1.37
N SER A 243 -8.69 5.38 -0.86
CA SER A 243 -8.42 5.86 0.51
C SER A 243 -9.69 6.40 1.18
N PRO A 244 -9.89 6.19 2.49
CA PRO A 244 -11.06 6.73 3.18
C PRO A 244 -11.04 8.25 3.34
N GLY A 245 -9.86 8.87 3.28
CA GLY A 245 -9.62 10.30 3.40
C GLY A 245 -8.14 10.62 3.28
N PHE A 246 -7.74 11.84 3.62
CA PHE A 246 -6.32 12.21 3.60
C PHE A 246 -6.06 13.46 4.41
N GLU A 247 -4.88 13.53 5.01
CA GLU A 247 -4.39 14.75 5.62
C GLU A 247 -2.86 14.85 5.57
N TYR A 248 -2.35 15.90 4.92
CA TYR A 248 -0.92 16.18 4.87
C TYR A 248 -0.67 17.64 4.47
N PHE A 249 0.16 18.36 5.23
CA PHE A 249 0.62 19.73 4.92
C PHE A 249 -0.47 20.67 4.37
N GLY A 250 -1.57 20.82 5.12
CA GLY A 250 -2.68 21.72 4.76
C GLY A 250 -3.62 21.19 3.67
N THR A 251 -3.29 20.05 3.04
CA THR A 251 -4.24 19.31 2.20
C THR A 251 -5.07 18.40 3.08
N SER A 252 -6.39 18.52 3.02
CA SER A 252 -7.31 17.63 3.73
C SER A 252 -8.44 17.17 2.81
N ILE A 253 -8.60 15.85 2.72
CA ILE A 253 -9.71 15.21 2.05
C ILE A 253 -10.61 14.60 3.12
N SER A 254 -11.77 15.25 3.31
CA SER A 254 -12.80 14.80 4.24
C SER A 254 -13.30 13.40 3.88
N ARG A 255 -13.41 12.54 4.90
CA ARG A 255 -14.02 11.22 4.73
C ARG A 255 -15.52 11.26 4.41
N LYS A 256 -16.18 12.39 4.74
CA LYS A 256 -17.63 12.60 4.59
C LYS A 256 -18.45 11.43 5.15
N SER A 257 -18.10 10.97 6.35
CA SER A 257 -18.68 9.77 6.99
C SER A 257 -18.68 8.52 6.09
N GLY A 258 -17.57 8.30 5.38
CA GLY A 258 -17.36 7.18 4.46
C GLY A 258 -17.92 7.38 3.05
N LYS A 259 -18.62 8.47 2.75
CA LYS A 259 -19.14 8.73 1.39
C LYS A 259 -18.01 8.86 0.37
N TYR A 260 -16.90 9.52 0.72
CA TYR A 260 -15.74 9.65 -0.15
C TYR A 260 -15.13 8.28 -0.49
N TYR A 261 -14.97 7.43 0.53
CA TYR A 261 -14.42 6.08 0.35
C TYR A 261 -15.28 5.20 -0.56
N LYS A 262 -16.61 5.24 -0.37
CA LYS A 262 -17.58 4.51 -1.19
C LYS A 262 -17.53 4.95 -2.65
N GLU A 263 -17.40 6.25 -2.90
CA GLU A 263 -17.27 6.80 -4.26
C GLU A 263 -16.01 6.25 -4.93
N LEU A 264 -14.84 6.35 -4.28
CA LEU A 264 -13.59 5.81 -4.82
C LEU A 264 -13.68 4.31 -5.10
N PHE A 265 -14.23 3.52 -4.16
CA PHE A 265 -14.44 2.09 -4.39
C PHE A 265 -15.36 1.82 -5.58
N THR A 266 -16.44 2.59 -5.72
CA THR A 266 -17.36 2.46 -6.86
C THR A 266 -16.65 2.73 -8.18
N GLN A 267 -15.81 3.76 -8.24
CA GLN A 267 -15.02 4.09 -9.44
C GLN A 267 -13.96 3.02 -9.73
N ALA A 268 -13.29 2.49 -8.72
CA ALA A 268 -12.36 1.36 -8.87
C ALA A 268 -13.08 0.12 -9.44
N VAL A 269 -14.26 -0.22 -8.91
CA VAL A 269 -15.08 -1.33 -9.41
C VAL A 269 -15.55 -1.08 -10.84
N ASN A 270 -15.98 0.14 -11.16
CA ASN A 270 -16.49 0.49 -12.49
C ASN A 270 -15.38 0.60 -13.56
N SER A 271 -14.13 0.82 -13.15
CA SER A 271 -12.99 0.83 -14.07
C SER A 271 -12.74 -0.52 -14.75
N GLY A 272 -13.23 -1.62 -14.18
CA GLY A 272 -12.93 -2.99 -14.65
C GLY A 272 -11.68 -3.60 -14.00
N ALA A 273 -11.01 -2.88 -13.10
CA ALA A 273 -9.86 -3.40 -12.37
C ALA A 273 -10.17 -4.70 -11.62
N ARG A 274 -9.24 -5.67 -11.71
CA ARG A 274 -9.34 -6.96 -10.99
C ARG A 274 -8.72 -6.94 -9.60
N ILE A 275 -7.92 -5.91 -9.32
CA ILE A 275 -7.24 -5.72 -8.05
C ILE A 275 -7.49 -4.29 -7.58
N ILE A 276 -7.86 -4.11 -6.31
CA ILE A 276 -7.97 -2.80 -5.67
C ILE A 276 -6.93 -2.72 -4.55
N LEU A 277 -6.20 -1.61 -4.47
CA LEU A 277 -5.26 -1.35 -3.38
C LEU A 277 -5.86 -0.32 -2.41
N ILE A 278 -5.93 -0.63 -1.13
CA ILE A 278 -6.40 0.29 -0.11
C ILE A 278 -5.19 1.02 0.50
N ASN A 279 -5.18 2.34 0.44
CA ASN A 279 -4.31 3.19 1.23
C ASN A 279 -5.14 3.77 2.38
N SER A 280 -5.05 3.29 3.61
CA SER A 280 -4.15 2.25 4.14
C SER A 280 -4.84 1.47 5.25
N PHE A 281 -4.20 0.41 5.75
CA PHE A 281 -4.63 -0.22 6.99
C PHE A 281 -4.44 0.74 8.16
N ASN A 282 -3.23 1.28 8.32
CA ASN A 282 -2.78 1.94 9.55
C ASN A 282 -1.82 3.13 9.33
N ASP A 283 -1.94 3.89 8.24
CA ASP A 283 -1.19 5.15 8.10
C ASP A 283 -1.91 6.29 8.85
N TRP A 284 -1.65 6.33 10.16
CA TRP A 284 -2.19 7.31 11.09
C TRP A 284 -1.73 8.73 10.78
N ALA A 285 -0.49 8.89 10.28
CA ALA A 285 0.15 10.17 9.97
C ALA A 285 -0.56 10.95 8.87
N HIS A 286 -1.07 10.22 7.89
CA HIS A 286 -1.76 10.77 6.72
C HIS A 286 -3.28 10.67 6.82
N GLY A 287 -3.81 10.18 7.94
CA GLY A 287 -5.25 10.04 8.14
C GLY A 287 -5.93 9.11 7.13
N THR A 288 -5.21 8.16 6.52
CA THR A 288 -5.76 7.23 5.50
C THR A 288 -6.13 5.86 6.08
N GLN A 289 -5.90 5.63 7.37
CA GLN A 289 -6.12 4.35 8.03
C GLN A 289 -7.60 3.91 8.04
N ILE A 290 -7.82 2.61 7.89
CA ILE A 290 -9.10 1.93 8.16
C ILE A 290 -9.11 1.20 9.52
N GLU A 291 -7.94 1.03 10.15
CA GLU A 291 -7.80 0.42 11.48
C GLU A 291 -8.66 1.13 12.53
N ASN A 292 -9.25 0.35 13.44
CA ASN A 292 -10.17 0.86 14.44
C ASN A 292 -9.55 1.95 15.31
N ILE A 293 -10.40 2.92 15.64
CA ILE A 293 -10.06 4.00 16.56
C ILE A 293 -10.61 3.71 17.95
N VAL A 294 -10.24 4.56 18.91
CA VAL A 294 -10.93 4.67 20.20
C VAL A 294 -11.43 6.10 20.38
N GLU A 295 -12.66 6.24 20.88
CA GLU A 295 -13.21 7.53 21.27
C GLU A 295 -12.57 7.98 22.58
N ARG A 296 -12.06 9.20 22.62
CA ARG A 296 -11.42 9.80 23.79
C ARG A 296 -11.70 11.29 23.84
N ASP A 297 -11.66 11.91 25.02
CA ASP A 297 -11.94 13.34 25.16
C ASP A 297 -10.87 14.23 24.47
N ASP A 298 -9.63 13.75 24.40
CA ASP A 298 -8.49 14.39 23.74
C ASP A 298 -8.48 14.19 22.21
N TYR A 299 -9.31 13.27 21.69
CA TYR A 299 -9.47 12.99 20.27
C TYR A 299 -10.95 12.95 19.93
N MET A 300 -11.48 14.03 19.37
CA MET A 300 -12.88 14.15 18.98
C MET A 300 -13.07 13.93 17.46
N PRO A 301 -13.22 12.67 17.00
CA PRO A 301 -13.56 12.40 15.62
C PRO A 301 -14.87 13.10 15.22
N ASN A 302 -14.91 13.57 13.99
CA ASN A 302 -16.10 14.15 13.38
C ASN A 302 -16.30 13.53 11.99
N GLU A 303 -17.32 13.99 11.27
CA GLU A 303 -17.64 13.49 9.92
C GLU A 303 -16.51 13.61 8.89
N ASN A 304 -15.58 14.55 9.10
CA ASN A 304 -14.45 14.77 8.21
C ASN A 304 -13.27 13.85 8.51
N THR A 305 -13.09 13.43 9.76
CA THR A 305 -11.95 12.60 10.19
C THR A 305 -12.30 11.13 10.36
N TRP A 306 -13.51 10.80 10.82
CA TRP A 306 -13.98 9.42 10.97
C TRP A 306 -15.47 9.28 10.63
N GLY A 307 -16.38 9.90 11.39
CA GLY A 307 -17.80 9.93 11.04
C GLY A 307 -18.53 8.58 11.13
N GLY A 308 -18.39 7.87 12.24
CA GLY A 308 -19.03 6.58 12.52
C GLY A 308 -18.52 5.93 13.82
N PRO A 309 -18.99 4.73 14.18
CA PRO A 309 -18.46 3.99 15.34
C PRO A 309 -16.97 3.64 15.18
N PRO A 310 -16.26 3.28 16.27
CA PRO A 310 -14.85 2.92 16.27
C PRO A 310 -14.37 1.95 15.18
N ASN A 311 -15.21 1.00 14.77
CA ASN A 311 -14.90 -0.02 13.76
C ASN A 311 -15.47 0.27 12.36
N TYR A 312 -16.00 1.48 12.13
CA TYR A 312 -16.78 1.81 10.94
C TYR A 312 -16.07 1.51 9.62
N TYR A 313 -14.80 1.89 9.47
CA TYR A 313 -14.10 1.73 8.20
C TYR A 313 -13.74 0.28 7.89
N LEU A 314 -13.42 -0.56 8.88
CA LEU A 314 -13.23 -1.99 8.63
C LEU A 314 -14.52 -2.67 8.16
N GLU A 315 -15.66 -2.38 8.81
CA GLU A 315 -16.96 -2.94 8.41
C GLU A 315 -17.40 -2.43 7.03
N LEU A 316 -17.16 -1.14 6.75
CA LEU A 316 -17.40 -0.55 5.44
C LEU A 316 -16.52 -1.20 4.38
N THR A 317 -15.21 -1.36 4.62
CA THR A 317 -14.29 -2.05 3.71
C THR A 317 -14.79 -3.46 3.43
N LYS A 318 -15.19 -4.23 4.44
CA LYS A 318 -15.72 -5.58 4.25
C LYS A 318 -16.95 -5.63 3.35
N SER A 319 -17.88 -4.69 3.51
CA SER A 319 -19.04 -4.57 2.63
C SER A 319 -18.62 -4.26 1.18
N LEU A 320 -17.73 -3.29 0.99
CA LEU A 320 -17.28 -2.88 -0.34
C LEU A 320 -16.50 -3.98 -1.06
N ILE A 321 -15.66 -4.71 -0.34
CA ILE A 321 -14.92 -5.87 -0.87
C ILE A 321 -15.88 -6.98 -1.30
N LYS A 322 -16.92 -7.24 -0.49
CA LYS A 322 -17.94 -8.23 -0.85
C LYS A 322 -18.63 -7.84 -2.16
N ASP A 323 -19.09 -6.60 -2.28
CA ASP A 323 -19.74 -6.11 -3.50
C ASP A 323 -18.80 -6.19 -4.72
N PHE A 324 -17.52 -5.87 -4.54
CA PHE A 324 -16.50 -5.99 -5.59
C PHE A 324 -16.30 -7.43 -6.05
N LYS A 325 -16.15 -8.38 -5.11
CA LYS A 325 -15.90 -9.80 -5.38
C LYS A 325 -17.14 -10.52 -5.95
N ASP A 326 -18.35 -10.13 -5.53
CA ASP A 326 -19.60 -10.75 -5.98
C ASP A 326 -20.03 -10.30 -7.40
N LYS A 327 -19.61 -9.12 -7.85
CA LYS A 327 -19.89 -8.63 -9.21
C LYS A 327 -19.18 -9.54 -10.22
N LYS A 328 -19.91 -10.22 -11.09
CA LYS A 328 -19.30 -11.04 -12.18
C LYS A 328 -18.41 -10.17 -13.06
N ALA A 329 -17.27 -10.72 -13.47
CA ALA A 329 -16.30 -10.07 -14.35
C ALA A 329 -16.91 -9.80 -15.73
#